data_AF-A0AAJ0SE92-F1
#
_entry.id   AF-A0AAJ0SE92-F1
#
_cell.length_a   1.000
_cell.length_b   1.000
_cell.length_c   1.000
_cell.angle_alpha   90.00
_cell.angle_beta   90.00
_cell.angle_gamma   90.00
#
_symmetry.space_group_name_H-M   'P 1'
#
loop_
_entity.id
_entity.type
_entity.pdbx_description
1 polymer ?
#
loop_
_entity_poly.entity_id
_entity_poly.type
_entity_poly.pdbx_seq_one_letter_code
_entity_poly.pdbx_strand_id
1 'polypeptide(L)'
;MAKKIYYSKPLKYFWHHFYGTQKKYTPDFTNDQIFTLLRNNIIGAPMGVSESPESRGLIISGLELWRDDYKGELLHIFFMDRQLRDFLEKTPLSDIDGIKKFLYENGQNREVLHLYSNEKHENVVYKFALHLPYEADGYAFSLSIENDGSVDLYFALGENCGRMSDRFYADVIKKNDAVSLTQSKMFCLAINTIAYMKCFPDCVAEGVPNNLVERNENKSAKNFTFQSSEKIKENANSQLSKIPHFRKGHFRIFHSDYFANKQGQVIFVHETMVKGKAKTVSTSDEIEKFTDNPE
;
A
#
# COMPACT_ATOMS: atom_id res chain seq x y z
N MET A 1 3.85 27.39 13.13
CA MET A 1 4.37 26.63 11.98
C MET A 1 3.85 25.21 12.07
N ALA A 2 2.98 24.78 11.16
CA ALA A 2 2.47 23.40 11.16
C ALA A 2 3.62 22.41 10.90
N LYS A 3 3.67 21.33 11.67
CA LYS A 3 4.72 20.30 11.57
C LYS A 3 4.52 19.56 10.25
N LYS A 4 5.53 19.55 9.38
CA LYS A 4 5.50 18.84 8.09
C LYS A 4 5.32 17.33 8.33
N ILE A 5 4.30 16.73 7.73
CA ILE A 5 3.97 15.30 7.85
C ILE A 5 4.66 14.53 6.73
N TYR A 6 5.25 13.38 7.06
CA TYR A 6 5.73 12.40 6.08
C TYR A 6 5.04 11.07 6.32
N TYR A 7 4.96 10.24 5.28
CA TYR A 7 4.29 8.94 5.34
C TYR A 7 5.26 7.81 5.01
N SER A 8 4.89 6.62 5.49
CA SER A 8 5.65 5.41 5.27
C SER A 8 5.62 4.89 3.84
N LYS A 9 6.57 4.00 3.51
CA LYS A 9 6.75 3.40 2.18
C LYS A 9 6.47 1.89 2.23
N PRO A 10 5.30 1.42 1.78
CA PRO A 10 4.97 0.00 1.64
C PRO A 10 5.86 -0.69 0.60
N LEU A 11 6.02 -2.01 0.72
CA LEU A 11 6.71 -2.88 -0.25
C LEU A 11 8.13 -2.46 -0.62
N LYS A 12 8.76 -1.55 0.15
CA LYS A 12 10.10 -1.00 -0.10
C LYS A 12 11.14 -2.10 -0.30
N TYR A 13 11.07 -3.15 0.52
CA TYR A 13 11.95 -4.31 0.42
C TYR A 13 11.85 -4.98 -0.96
N PHE A 14 10.66 -5.30 -1.43
CA PHE A 14 10.43 -5.92 -2.75
C PHE A 14 10.87 -5.02 -3.90
N TRP A 15 10.60 -3.72 -3.80
CA TRP A 15 11.03 -2.73 -4.77
C TRP A 15 12.55 -2.65 -4.92
N HIS A 16 13.28 -2.66 -3.81
CA HIS A 16 14.74 -2.45 -3.84
C HIS A 16 15.53 -3.75 -4.00
N HIS A 17 15.17 -4.80 -3.26
CA HIS A 17 15.97 -6.01 -3.17
C HIS A 17 15.64 -7.03 -4.25
N PHE A 18 14.38 -7.10 -4.70
CA PHE A 18 13.97 -8.00 -5.78
C PHE A 18 13.95 -7.28 -7.12
N TYR A 19 12.99 -6.36 -7.30
CA TYR A 19 12.81 -5.69 -8.59
C TYR A 19 14.02 -4.82 -8.95
N GLY A 20 14.49 -3.96 -8.03
CA GLY A 20 15.61 -3.06 -8.28
C GLY A 20 16.89 -3.78 -8.65
N THR A 21 17.18 -4.90 -7.98
CA THR A 21 18.30 -5.78 -8.30
C THR A 21 18.13 -6.42 -9.67
N GLN A 22 16.99 -7.07 -9.94
CA GLN A 22 16.74 -7.73 -11.22
C GLN A 22 16.76 -6.73 -12.39
N LYS A 23 16.23 -5.53 -12.19
CA LYS A 23 16.17 -4.49 -13.21
C LYS A 23 17.56 -4.02 -13.65
N LYS A 24 18.55 -4.03 -12.76
CA LYS A 24 19.95 -3.73 -13.11
C LYS A 24 20.56 -4.80 -14.01
N TYR A 25 20.22 -6.08 -13.79
CA TYR A 25 20.71 -7.19 -14.61
C TYR A 25 19.99 -7.32 -15.94
N THR A 26 18.70 -6.98 -16.00
CA THR A 26 17.86 -7.05 -17.20
C THR A 26 17.23 -5.70 -17.51
N PRO A 27 18.02 -4.70 -17.97
CA PRO A 27 17.53 -3.34 -18.22
C PRO A 27 16.50 -3.27 -19.34
N ASP A 28 16.56 -4.20 -20.31
CA ASP A 28 15.66 -4.22 -21.47
C ASP A 28 14.33 -4.92 -21.20
N PHE A 29 14.21 -5.66 -20.09
CA PHE A 29 12.99 -6.40 -19.79
C PHE A 29 11.88 -5.46 -19.31
N THR A 30 10.65 -5.74 -19.73
CA THR A 30 9.46 -5.09 -19.16
C THR A 30 9.25 -5.52 -17.71
N ASN A 31 8.45 -4.75 -16.95
CA ASN A 31 8.20 -5.08 -15.55
C ASN A 31 7.41 -6.39 -15.38
N ASP A 32 6.50 -6.72 -16.30
CA ASP A 32 5.80 -8.03 -16.30
C ASP A 32 6.74 -9.19 -16.67
N GLN A 33 7.72 -8.97 -17.55
CA GLN A 33 8.76 -9.97 -17.85
C GLN A 33 9.65 -10.20 -16.62
N ILE A 34 10.05 -9.13 -15.93
CA ILE A 34 10.81 -9.21 -14.67
C ILE A 34 10.01 -9.96 -13.60
N PHE A 35 8.72 -9.63 -13.44
CA PHE A 35 7.82 -10.35 -12.53
C PHE A 35 7.80 -11.85 -12.83
N THR A 36 7.54 -12.21 -14.09
CA THR A 36 7.45 -13.60 -14.53
C THR A 36 8.75 -14.35 -14.28
N LEU A 37 9.89 -13.72 -14.60
CA LEU A 37 11.21 -14.30 -14.39
C LEU A 37 11.50 -14.51 -12.90
N LEU A 38 11.27 -13.49 -12.06
CA LEU A 38 11.48 -13.61 -10.61
C LEU A 38 10.62 -14.72 -10.01
N ARG A 39 9.32 -14.73 -10.36
CA ARG A 39 8.37 -15.73 -9.87
C ARG A 39 8.79 -17.15 -10.29
N ASN A 40 9.13 -17.35 -11.55
CA ASN A 40 9.54 -18.67 -12.05
C ASN A 40 10.87 -19.12 -11.43
N ASN A 41 11.82 -18.21 -11.23
CA ASN A 41 13.09 -18.53 -10.59
C ASN A 41 12.90 -18.95 -9.13
N ILE A 42 12.02 -18.27 -8.38
CA ILE A 42 11.74 -18.62 -6.98
C ILE A 42 11.05 -19.99 -6.88
N ILE A 43 10.08 -20.26 -7.76
CA ILE A 43 9.37 -21.54 -7.78
C ILE A 43 10.31 -22.69 -8.21
N GLY A 44 11.11 -22.47 -9.24
CA GLY A 44 11.99 -23.49 -9.83
C GLY A 44 13.33 -23.68 -9.11
N ALA A 45 13.71 -22.77 -8.20
CA ALA A 45 14.95 -22.92 -7.45
C ALA A 45 14.87 -24.08 -6.45
N PRO A 46 15.93 -24.90 -6.32
CA PRO A 46 16.00 -25.90 -5.26
C PRO A 46 15.90 -25.22 -3.89
N MET A 47 15.23 -25.86 -2.92
CA MET A 47 15.11 -25.32 -1.56
C MET A 47 16.48 -25.24 -0.89
N GLY A 48 16.79 -24.08 -0.32
CA GLY A 48 17.95 -23.91 0.55
C GLY A 48 17.83 -24.72 1.84
N VAL A 49 18.95 -24.94 2.53
CA VAL A 49 19.01 -25.76 3.76
C VAL A 49 18.10 -25.24 4.88
N SER A 50 17.81 -23.93 4.90
CA SER A 50 16.95 -23.27 5.89
C SER A 50 15.67 -22.68 5.27
N GLU A 51 15.38 -22.97 4.01
CA GLU A 51 14.21 -22.44 3.32
C GLU A 51 13.06 -23.43 3.45
N SER A 52 11.92 -22.96 3.95
CA SER A 52 10.68 -23.74 3.98
C SER A 52 9.79 -23.37 2.80
N PRO A 53 8.90 -24.28 2.36
CA PRO A 53 7.88 -23.95 1.36
C PRO A 53 7.10 -22.69 1.76
N GLU A 54 6.71 -22.57 3.03
CA GLU A 54 5.96 -21.43 3.56
C GLU A 54 6.73 -20.12 3.38
N SER A 55 8.02 -20.10 3.73
CA SER A 55 8.86 -18.92 3.56
C SER A 55 8.96 -18.48 2.10
N ARG A 56 9.01 -19.43 1.16
CA ARG A 56 8.99 -19.18 -0.28
C ARG A 56 7.64 -18.62 -0.74
N GLY A 57 6.54 -19.18 -0.23
CA GLY A 57 5.19 -18.68 -0.46
C GLY A 57 5.04 -17.21 -0.06
N LEU A 58 5.60 -16.82 1.09
CA LEU A 58 5.56 -15.43 1.54
C LEU A 58 6.30 -14.46 0.60
N ILE A 59 7.44 -14.87 0.04
CA ILE A 59 8.17 -14.07 -0.95
C ILE A 59 7.32 -13.88 -2.20
N ILE A 60 6.69 -14.95 -2.69
CA ILE A 60 5.87 -14.88 -3.90
C ILE A 60 4.64 -13.99 -3.69
N SER A 61 3.93 -14.13 -2.56
CA SER A 61 2.80 -13.23 -2.22
C SER A 61 3.23 -11.76 -2.14
N GLY A 62 4.43 -11.48 -1.64
CA GLY A 62 4.99 -10.12 -1.63
C GLY A 62 5.31 -9.59 -3.03
N LEU A 63 5.81 -10.45 -3.92
CA LEU A 63 6.01 -10.10 -5.34
C LEU A 63 4.69 -9.86 -6.08
N GLU A 64 3.62 -10.58 -5.74
CA GLU A 64 2.29 -10.33 -6.30
C GLU A 64 1.75 -8.96 -5.85
N LEU A 65 1.85 -8.62 -4.57
CA LEU A 65 1.49 -7.27 -4.09
C LEU A 65 2.34 -6.19 -4.76
N TRP A 66 3.64 -6.43 -4.93
CA TRP A 66 4.53 -5.53 -5.67
C TRP A 66 4.08 -5.32 -7.12
N ARG A 67 3.64 -6.38 -7.80
CA ARG A 67 3.14 -6.28 -9.17
C ARG A 67 1.85 -5.46 -9.25
N ASP A 68 0.93 -5.71 -8.33
CA ASP A 68 -0.35 -4.99 -8.25
C ASP A 68 -0.12 -3.50 -7.93
N ASP A 69 0.84 -3.23 -7.04
CA ASP A 69 1.34 -1.88 -6.75
C ASP A 69 1.84 -1.25 -8.05
N TYR A 70 2.85 -1.84 -8.69
CA TYR A 70 3.42 -1.35 -9.95
C TYR A 70 2.37 -0.97 -11.02
N LYS A 71 1.33 -1.80 -11.18
CA LYS A 71 0.26 -1.60 -12.17
C LYS A 71 -0.74 -0.50 -11.78
N GLY A 72 -0.67 0.00 -10.55
CA GLY A 72 -1.62 0.96 -9.98
C GLY A 72 -2.95 0.33 -9.60
N GLU A 73 -2.96 -0.98 -9.39
CA GLU A 73 -4.14 -1.75 -9.01
C GLU A 73 -4.27 -1.90 -7.48
N LEU A 74 -3.17 -1.68 -6.74
CA LEU A 74 -3.16 -1.68 -5.28
C LEU A 74 -3.81 -0.40 -4.74
N LEU A 75 -4.72 -0.56 -3.78
CA LEU A 75 -5.32 0.56 -3.06
C LEU A 75 -4.35 1.06 -1.98
N HIS A 76 -4.05 2.34 -1.95
CA HIS A 76 -3.24 2.96 -0.90
C HIS A 76 -4.13 3.69 0.11
N ILE A 77 -4.00 3.33 1.38
CA ILE A 77 -4.76 3.91 2.49
C ILE A 77 -3.81 4.75 3.34
N PHE A 78 -4.16 6.00 3.62
CA PHE A 78 -3.41 6.92 4.48
C PHE A 78 -4.17 7.14 5.78
N PHE A 79 -3.58 6.78 6.91
CA PHE A 79 -4.15 7.20 8.19
C PHE A 79 -3.67 8.61 8.54
N MET A 80 -4.59 9.46 8.99
CA MET A 80 -4.24 10.81 9.44
C MET A 80 -3.50 10.77 10.79
N ASP A 81 -3.78 9.77 11.61
CA ASP A 81 -3.21 9.60 12.93
C ASP A 81 -2.80 8.14 13.19
N ARG A 82 -1.81 7.97 14.09
CA ARG A 82 -1.36 6.64 14.51
C ARG A 82 -2.29 5.97 15.50
N GLN A 83 -3.15 6.74 16.15
CA GLN A 83 -4.05 6.25 17.19
C GLN A 83 -5.10 5.32 16.59
N LEU A 84 -5.54 5.60 15.36
CA LEU A 84 -6.40 4.73 14.59
C LEU A 84 -5.77 3.35 14.39
N ARG A 85 -4.48 3.27 14.03
CA ARG A 85 -3.78 1.98 13.93
C ARG A 85 -3.72 1.25 15.26
N ASP A 86 -3.39 1.95 16.35
CA ASP A 86 -3.32 1.36 17.69
C ASP A 86 -4.70 0.84 18.17
N PHE A 87 -5.77 1.54 17.80
CA PHE A 87 -7.14 1.13 18.07
C PHE A 87 -7.49 -0.12 17.26
N LEU A 88 -7.34 -0.07 15.93
CA LEU A 88 -7.73 -1.17 15.04
C LEU A 88 -6.94 -2.46 15.26
N GLU A 89 -5.64 -2.39 15.62
CA GLU A 89 -4.85 -3.59 15.92
C GLU A 89 -5.25 -4.27 17.25
N LYS A 90 -5.79 -3.49 18.20
CA LYS A 90 -6.18 -3.98 19.54
C LYS A 90 -7.65 -4.40 19.61
N THR A 91 -8.48 -3.90 18.70
CA THR A 91 -9.90 -4.24 18.65
C THR A 91 -10.07 -5.71 18.26
N PRO A 92 -10.65 -6.55 19.13
CA PRO A 92 -10.81 -7.98 18.86
C PRO A 92 -11.89 -8.24 17.80
N LEU A 93 -11.69 -9.26 16.99
CA LEU A 93 -12.68 -9.77 16.04
C LEU A 93 -13.69 -10.69 16.76
N SER A 94 -14.65 -10.11 17.48
CA SER A 94 -15.62 -10.86 18.29
C SER A 94 -16.67 -11.61 17.48
N ASP A 95 -17.05 -11.10 16.31
CA ASP A 95 -17.98 -11.74 15.37
C ASP A 95 -17.27 -12.03 14.04
N ILE A 96 -16.31 -12.96 14.08
CA ILE A 96 -15.51 -13.29 12.91
C ILE A 96 -16.37 -13.89 11.79
N ASP A 97 -17.41 -14.65 12.11
CA ASP A 97 -18.29 -15.26 11.12
C ASP A 97 -19.17 -14.23 10.41
N GLY A 98 -19.74 -13.26 11.14
CA GLY A 98 -20.44 -12.13 10.55
C GLY A 98 -19.54 -11.28 9.67
N ILE A 99 -18.29 -11.03 10.10
CA ILE A 99 -17.30 -10.30 9.30
C ILE A 99 -16.95 -11.06 8.02
N LYS A 100 -16.76 -12.38 8.07
CA LYS A 100 -16.49 -13.20 6.88
C LYS A 100 -17.62 -13.09 5.86
N LYS A 101 -18.86 -13.22 6.32
CA LYS A 101 -20.04 -13.04 5.47
C LYS A 101 -20.05 -11.65 4.82
N PHE A 102 -19.80 -10.61 5.60
CA PHE A 102 -19.72 -9.24 5.10
C PHE A 102 -18.64 -9.08 4.02
N LEU A 103 -17.43 -9.61 4.27
CA LEU A 103 -16.31 -9.54 3.33
C LEU A 103 -16.62 -10.27 2.03
N TYR A 104 -17.32 -11.41 2.09
CA TYR A 104 -17.73 -12.15 0.90
C TYR A 104 -18.75 -11.37 0.07
N GLU A 105 -19.76 -10.78 0.70
CA GLU A 105 -20.83 -10.03 0.03
C GLU A 105 -20.35 -8.69 -0.59
N ASN A 106 -19.29 -8.09 -0.03
CA ASN A 106 -18.83 -6.74 -0.42
C ASN A 106 -17.52 -6.73 -1.23
N GLY A 107 -16.94 -7.91 -1.50
CA GLY A 107 -15.63 -8.00 -2.10
C GLY A 107 -15.64 -8.08 -3.62
N GLN A 108 -14.44 -7.97 -4.20
CA GLN A 108 -14.25 -8.15 -5.64
C GLN A 108 -13.65 -9.53 -5.89
N ASN A 109 -14.29 -10.32 -6.77
CA ASN A 109 -13.72 -11.58 -7.22
C ASN A 109 -12.45 -11.31 -8.01
N ARG A 110 -11.37 -11.98 -7.63
CA ARG A 110 -10.10 -11.99 -8.35
C ARG A 110 -9.57 -13.41 -8.41
N GLU A 111 -8.94 -13.73 -9.53
CA GLU A 111 -8.22 -14.99 -9.69
C GLU A 111 -7.02 -15.02 -8.71
N VAL A 112 -7.04 -15.94 -7.77
CA VAL A 112 -5.95 -16.23 -6.84
C VAL A 112 -5.29 -17.51 -7.28
N LEU A 113 -3.96 -17.47 -7.42
CA LEU A 113 -3.18 -18.65 -7.66
C LEU A 113 -2.73 -19.26 -6.34
N HIS A 114 -3.10 -20.51 -6.13
CA HIS A 114 -2.61 -21.33 -5.04
C HIS A 114 -1.29 -21.97 -5.44
N LEU A 115 -0.19 -21.46 -4.90
CA LEU A 115 1.16 -21.83 -5.33
C LEU A 115 1.47 -23.32 -5.18
N TYR A 116 0.86 -23.99 -4.20
CA TYR A 116 1.14 -25.40 -3.91
C TYR A 116 0.30 -26.37 -4.74
N SER A 117 -0.96 -26.05 -4.99
CA SER A 117 -1.81 -26.85 -5.88
C SER A 117 -1.61 -26.48 -7.35
N ASN A 118 -0.96 -25.35 -7.63
CA ASN A 118 -0.89 -24.72 -8.95
C ASN A 118 -2.27 -24.49 -9.55
N GLU A 119 -3.30 -24.42 -8.70
CA GLU A 119 -4.68 -24.20 -9.08
C GLU A 119 -5.01 -22.72 -9.00
N LYS A 120 -5.88 -22.30 -9.91
CA LYS A 120 -6.42 -20.96 -9.94
C LYS A 120 -7.87 -21.01 -9.48
N HIS A 121 -8.18 -20.23 -8.46
CA HIS A 121 -9.53 -20.13 -7.91
C HIS A 121 -9.98 -18.67 -7.99
N GLU A 122 -11.23 -18.42 -8.37
CA GLU A 122 -11.83 -17.09 -8.23
C GLU A 122 -12.22 -16.90 -6.76
N ASN A 123 -11.37 -16.17 -6.03
CA ASN A 123 -11.60 -15.88 -4.63
C ASN A 123 -11.96 -14.41 -4.47
N VAL A 124 -12.70 -14.10 -3.41
CA VAL A 124 -12.89 -12.71 -2.99
C VAL A 124 -11.59 -12.22 -2.38
N VAL A 125 -11.04 -11.12 -2.91
CA VAL A 125 -9.72 -10.63 -2.49
C VAL A 125 -9.73 -9.14 -2.20
N TYR A 126 -9.13 -8.78 -1.07
CA TYR A 126 -8.84 -7.41 -0.67
C TYR A 126 -7.33 -7.19 -0.61
N LYS A 127 -6.82 -6.32 -1.48
CA LYS A 127 -5.40 -5.93 -1.49
C LYS A 127 -5.28 -4.44 -1.28
N PHE A 128 -4.51 -4.05 -0.28
CA PHE A 128 -4.25 -2.65 0.01
C PHE A 128 -2.92 -2.45 0.72
N ALA A 129 -2.33 -1.28 0.52
CA ALA A 129 -1.20 -0.78 1.26
C ALA A 129 -1.69 0.24 2.31
N LEU A 130 -1.10 0.20 3.50
CA LEU A 130 -1.40 1.14 4.58
C LEU A 130 -0.18 2.00 4.89
N HIS A 131 -0.38 3.31 4.84
CA HIS A 131 0.60 4.33 5.13
C HIS A 131 0.30 5.01 6.46
N LEU A 132 1.29 5.03 7.34
CA LEU A 132 1.19 5.71 8.63
C LEU A 132 2.04 6.98 8.67
N PRO A 133 1.55 8.02 9.37
CA PRO A 133 2.28 9.27 9.47
C PRO A 133 3.51 9.09 10.36
N TYR A 134 4.60 9.73 9.95
CA TYR A 134 5.90 9.73 10.59
C TYR A 134 6.60 8.36 10.68
N GLU A 135 6.15 7.35 9.93
CA GLU A 135 6.76 6.02 9.89
C GLU A 135 7.59 5.81 8.63
N ALA A 136 8.60 4.93 8.70
CA ALA A 136 9.47 4.64 7.56
C ALA A 136 8.85 3.56 6.67
N ASP A 137 8.42 2.47 7.28
CA ASP A 137 7.91 1.28 6.60
C ASP A 137 6.38 1.24 6.65
N GLY A 138 5.78 0.97 5.49
CA GLY A 138 4.33 0.82 5.37
C GLY A 138 3.94 -0.64 5.40
N TYR A 139 2.65 -0.88 5.63
CA TYR A 139 2.09 -2.23 5.58
C TYR A 139 1.55 -2.50 4.18
N ALA A 140 1.58 -3.76 3.77
CA ALA A 140 0.84 -4.23 2.61
C ALA A 140 0.11 -5.50 2.98
N PHE A 141 -1.16 -5.59 2.61
CA PHE A 141 -2.05 -6.67 2.98
C PHE A 141 -2.68 -7.29 1.73
N SER A 142 -2.80 -8.61 1.73
CA SER A 142 -3.62 -9.37 0.81
C SER A 142 -4.49 -10.32 1.61
N LEU A 143 -5.78 -10.08 1.64
CA LEU A 143 -6.76 -10.91 2.33
C LEU A 143 -7.60 -11.65 1.29
N SER A 144 -7.64 -12.98 1.37
CA SER A 144 -8.44 -13.85 0.51
C SER A 144 -9.48 -14.61 1.32
N ILE A 145 -10.65 -14.81 0.71
CA ILE A 145 -11.66 -15.75 1.21
C ILE A 145 -11.54 -17.03 0.40
N GLU A 146 -11.28 -18.13 1.09
CA GLU A 146 -11.09 -19.44 0.47
C GLU A 146 -12.42 -20.17 0.24
N ASN A 147 -12.39 -21.22 -0.58
CA ASN A 147 -13.59 -21.98 -0.98
C ASN A 147 -14.34 -22.61 0.21
N ASP A 148 -13.65 -22.92 1.31
CA ASP A 148 -14.27 -23.42 2.53
C ASP A 148 -14.75 -22.31 3.48
N GLY A 149 -14.74 -21.06 3.00
CA GLY A 149 -15.19 -19.89 3.74
C GLY A 149 -14.17 -19.36 4.74
N SER A 150 -12.97 -19.95 4.84
CA SER A 150 -11.90 -19.40 5.69
C SER A 150 -11.33 -18.11 5.11
N VAL A 151 -10.77 -17.29 6.00
CA VAL A 151 -10.13 -16.02 5.64
C VAL A 151 -8.65 -16.12 5.91
N ASP A 152 -7.88 -15.94 4.85
CA ASP A 152 -6.44 -15.98 4.87
C ASP A 152 -5.86 -14.59 4.59
N LEU A 153 -4.98 -14.15 5.49
CA LEU A 153 -4.24 -12.92 5.37
C LEU A 153 -2.77 -13.23 5.07
N TYR A 154 -2.25 -12.59 4.03
CA TYR A 154 -0.83 -12.30 3.88
C TYR A 154 -0.56 -10.83 4.24
N PHE A 155 0.55 -10.58 4.95
CA PHE A 155 1.02 -9.22 5.22
C PHE A 155 2.52 -9.06 4.98
N ALA A 156 2.93 -7.84 4.62
CA ALA A 156 4.31 -7.40 4.55
C ALA A 156 4.50 -6.08 5.31
N LEU A 157 5.56 -6.00 6.12
CA LEU A 157 6.00 -4.85 6.88
C LEU A 157 7.53 -4.77 6.83
N GLY A 158 8.05 -3.91 5.94
CA GLY A 158 9.49 -3.84 5.68
C GLY A 158 10.01 -5.18 5.13
N GLU A 159 10.98 -5.78 5.83
CA GLU A 159 11.54 -7.12 5.53
C GLU A 159 10.73 -8.25 6.17
N ASN A 160 9.86 -7.94 7.13
CA ASN A 160 9.04 -8.93 7.82
C ASN A 160 7.79 -9.21 7.01
N CYS A 161 7.47 -10.48 6.82
CA CYS A 161 6.24 -10.92 6.19
C CYS A 161 5.65 -12.10 6.97
N GLY A 162 4.35 -12.31 6.83
CA GLY A 162 3.68 -13.39 7.52
C GLY A 162 2.34 -13.73 6.90
N ARG A 163 1.80 -14.87 7.32
CA ARG A 163 0.47 -15.33 6.97
C ARG A 163 -0.30 -15.69 8.24
N MET A 164 -1.61 -15.48 8.22
CA MET A 164 -2.52 -15.91 9.28
C MET A 164 -3.88 -16.29 8.68
N SER A 165 -4.49 -17.34 9.20
CA SER A 165 -5.84 -17.78 8.85
C SER A 165 -6.78 -17.57 10.04
N ASP A 166 -8.05 -17.25 9.78
CA ASP A 166 -9.10 -17.19 10.80
C ASP A 166 -9.21 -18.49 11.61
N ARG A 167 -8.93 -19.64 10.98
CA ARG A 167 -8.91 -20.96 11.62
C ARG A 167 -8.01 -21.04 12.85
N PHE A 168 -6.94 -20.24 12.87
CA PHE A 168 -5.97 -20.23 13.97
C PHE A 168 -6.15 -19.04 14.91
N TYR A 169 -7.08 -18.12 14.61
CA TYR A 169 -7.21 -16.86 15.33
C TYR A 169 -7.47 -17.06 16.83
N ALA A 170 -8.43 -17.90 17.19
CA ALA A 170 -8.80 -18.14 18.59
C ALA A 170 -7.66 -18.72 19.45
N ASP A 171 -6.71 -19.43 18.83
CA ASP A 171 -5.56 -20.01 19.52
C ASP A 171 -4.38 -19.05 19.54
N VAL A 172 -4.14 -18.32 18.44
CA VAL A 172 -3.04 -17.35 18.32
C VAL A 172 -3.21 -16.19 19.31
N ILE A 173 -4.45 -15.70 19.53
CA ILE A 173 -4.69 -14.59 20.48
C ILE A 173 -4.40 -14.95 21.96
N LYS A 174 -4.32 -16.25 22.29
CA LYS A 174 -4.01 -16.73 23.64
C LYS A 174 -2.51 -16.86 23.89
N LYS A 175 -1.69 -16.78 22.83
CA LYS A 175 -0.24 -16.95 22.91
C LYS A 175 0.46 -15.62 23.13
N ASN A 176 1.53 -15.64 23.92
CA ASN A 176 2.33 -14.45 24.25
C ASN A 176 3.69 -14.41 23.53
N ASP A 177 3.94 -15.30 22.57
CA ASP A 177 5.16 -15.24 21.77
C ASP A 177 5.10 -14.11 20.73
N ALA A 178 6.26 -13.56 20.37
CA ALA A 178 6.35 -12.39 19.49
C ALA A 178 5.74 -12.64 18.10
N VAL A 179 5.79 -13.88 17.59
CA VAL A 179 5.25 -14.23 16.28
C VAL A 179 3.73 -14.21 16.32
N SER A 180 3.14 -14.90 17.29
CA SER A 180 1.67 -14.94 17.50
C SER A 180 1.10 -13.55 17.77
N LEU A 181 1.79 -12.72 18.55
CA LEU A 181 1.38 -11.33 18.80
C LEU A 181 1.43 -10.48 17.52
N THR A 182 2.46 -10.66 16.69
CA THR A 182 2.56 -9.94 15.42
C THR A 182 1.46 -10.38 14.46
N GLN A 183 1.25 -11.68 14.31
CA GLN A 183 0.21 -12.24 13.44
C GLN A 183 -1.18 -11.76 13.85
N SER A 184 -1.56 -11.87 15.13
CA SER A 184 -2.87 -11.43 15.61
C SER A 184 -3.10 -9.93 15.42
N LYS A 185 -2.10 -9.09 15.72
CA LYS A 185 -2.18 -7.64 15.47
C LYS A 185 -2.38 -7.31 13.99
N MET A 186 -1.62 -7.93 13.09
CA MET A 186 -1.74 -7.69 11.66
C MET A 186 -3.08 -8.18 11.11
N PHE A 187 -3.58 -9.30 11.63
CA PHE A 187 -4.89 -9.85 11.28
C PHE A 187 -6.04 -8.93 11.68
N CYS A 188 -6.05 -8.47 12.94
CA CYS A 188 -7.01 -7.49 13.43
C CYS A 188 -6.91 -6.18 12.65
N LEU A 189 -5.69 -5.64 12.45
CA LEU A 189 -5.49 -4.38 11.75
C LEU A 189 -6.05 -4.43 10.32
N ALA A 190 -5.75 -5.48 9.55
CA ALA A 190 -6.20 -5.59 8.17
C ALA A 190 -7.74 -5.65 8.08
N ILE A 191 -8.36 -6.54 8.85
CA ILE A 191 -9.82 -6.76 8.82
C ILE A 191 -10.57 -5.53 9.37
N ASN A 192 -10.12 -5.00 10.52
CA ASN A 192 -10.76 -3.84 11.13
C ASN A 192 -10.59 -2.58 10.27
N THR A 193 -9.51 -2.45 9.48
CA THR A 193 -9.39 -1.33 8.52
C THR A 193 -10.50 -1.38 7.47
N ILE A 194 -10.78 -2.56 6.90
CA ILE A 194 -11.86 -2.73 5.91
C ILE A 194 -13.22 -2.42 6.56
N ALA A 195 -13.47 -2.97 7.74
CA ALA A 195 -14.71 -2.74 8.48
C ALA A 195 -14.88 -1.27 8.85
N TYR A 196 -13.84 -0.61 9.36
CA TYR A 196 -13.86 0.79 9.78
C TYR A 196 -14.24 1.72 8.63
N MET A 197 -13.60 1.56 7.47
CA MET A 197 -13.92 2.38 6.29
C MET A 197 -15.37 2.22 5.80
N LYS A 198 -16.00 1.09 6.11
CA LYS A 198 -17.37 0.79 5.73
C LYS A 198 -18.38 1.28 6.76
N CYS A 199 -18.05 1.18 8.04
CA CYS A 199 -18.90 1.66 9.13
C CYS A 199 -18.87 3.19 9.28
N PHE A 200 -17.74 3.81 8.94
CA PHE A 200 -17.52 5.26 9.06
C PHE A 200 -17.13 5.86 7.71
N PRO A 201 -18.02 5.82 6.70
CA PRO A 201 -17.71 6.35 5.36
C PRO A 201 -17.37 7.84 5.39
N ASP A 202 -17.96 8.60 6.31
CA ASP A 202 -17.71 10.04 6.50
C ASP A 202 -16.28 10.33 7.01
N CYS A 203 -15.63 9.32 7.61
CA CYS A 203 -14.22 9.36 8.01
C CYS A 203 -13.26 8.95 6.87
N VAL A 204 -13.75 8.77 5.63
CA VAL A 204 -12.97 8.31 4.48
C VAL A 204 -13.10 9.29 3.31
N ALA A 205 -11.98 9.85 2.88
CA ALA A 205 -11.91 10.72 1.71
C ALA A 205 -11.10 10.08 0.59
N GLU A 206 -11.48 10.34 -0.66
CA GLU A 206 -10.68 9.93 -1.82
C GLU A 206 -9.42 10.79 -1.95
N GLY A 207 -8.33 10.17 -2.39
CA GLY A 207 -7.05 10.86 -2.58
C GLY A 207 -6.11 10.75 -1.38
N VAL A 208 -5.09 11.61 -1.38
CA VAL A 208 -3.98 11.60 -0.45
C VAL A 208 -4.08 12.78 0.53
N PRO A 209 -3.47 12.72 1.72
CA PRO A 209 -3.48 13.84 2.65
C PRO A 209 -2.86 15.12 2.04
N ASN A 210 -3.36 16.28 2.44
CA ASN A 210 -2.76 17.57 2.06
C ASN A 210 -1.41 17.82 2.78
N ASN A 211 -0.48 18.56 2.16
CA ASN A 211 0.83 18.97 2.73
C ASN A 211 1.86 17.84 2.95
N LEU A 212 1.97 16.90 2.01
CA LEU A 212 2.88 15.76 2.11
C LEU A 212 4.34 16.12 1.84
N VAL A 213 5.24 15.63 2.70
CA VAL A 213 6.69 15.69 2.47
C VAL A 213 7.25 14.31 2.18
N GLU A 214 7.78 14.12 0.97
CA GLU A 214 8.60 12.95 0.66
C GLU A 214 9.90 12.96 1.48
N ARG A 215 10.17 11.83 2.16
CA ARG A 215 11.47 11.55 2.76
C ARG A 215 12.47 11.23 1.64
N ASN A 216 13.24 12.24 1.24
CA ASN A 216 14.42 12.06 0.42
C ASN A 216 15.52 11.45 1.29
N GLU A 217 15.84 10.18 1.08
CA GLU A 217 16.84 9.44 1.87
C GLU A 217 18.28 9.96 1.69
N ASN A 218 18.48 10.93 0.78
CA ASN A 218 19.78 11.53 0.45
C ASN A 218 19.99 12.98 0.88
N LYS A 219 19.16 13.57 1.76
CA LYS A 219 19.41 14.95 2.22
C LYS A 219 19.47 15.04 3.74
N SER A 220 20.70 15.22 4.22
CA SER A 220 21.01 15.75 5.54
C SER A 220 20.20 17.03 5.81
N ALA A 221 19.85 17.20 7.08
CA ALA A 221 19.04 18.28 7.59
C ALA A 221 19.49 19.67 7.12
N LYS A 222 18.55 20.45 6.58
CA LYS A 222 18.29 21.89 6.85
C LYS A 222 17.16 22.37 5.93
N ASN A 223 16.06 22.83 6.52
CA ASN A 223 14.98 23.50 5.81
C ASN A 223 15.41 24.94 5.47
N PHE A 224 15.35 25.32 4.19
CA PHE A 224 14.91 26.64 3.69
C PHE A 224 14.46 26.44 2.24
N THR A 225 13.32 27.03 1.88
CA THR A 225 12.78 27.03 0.51
C THR A 225 12.59 28.48 0.07
N PHE A 226 13.17 28.86 -1.07
CA PHE A 226 12.61 29.80 -2.06
C PHE A 226 13.18 29.46 -3.45
N GLN A 227 12.43 29.83 -4.48
CA GLN A 227 12.31 29.24 -5.83
C GLN A 227 13.56 29.18 -6.72
N SER A 228 13.47 28.26 -7.69
CA SER A 228 14.36 28.15 -8.84
C SER A 228 14.20 29.35 -9.79
N SER A 229 15.32 29.85 -10.30
CA SER A 229 15.43 30.87 -11.35
C SER A 229 15.69 30.22 -12.71
N GLU A 230 15.10 30.77 -13.78
CA GLU A 230 15.04 30.27 -15.17
C GLU A 230 16.38 30.14 -15.93
N LYS A 231 17.55 30.23 -15.28
CA LYS A 231 18.85 30.16 -15.99
C LYS A 231 19.61 28.85 -15.85
N ILE A 232 19.06 27.81 -15.23
CA ILE A 232 19.82 26.57 -15.01
C ILE A 232 18.97 25.31 -15.31
N LYS A 233 19.14 24.88 -16.57
CA LYS A 233 19.07 23.51 -17.10
C LYS A 233 17.70 22.94 -17.50
N GLU A 234 17.39 23.17 -18.77
CA GLU A 234 16.94 22.09 -19.65
C GLU A 234 17.94 20.92 -19.67
N ASN A 235 17.40 19.75 -20.01
CA ASN A 235 18.02 18.44 -20.23
C ASN A 235 18.36 17.61 -18.99
N ALA A 236 17.35 16.88 -18.52
CA ALA A 236 17.50 15.45 -18.29
C ALA A 236 16.18 14.75 -18.63
N ASN A 237 16.23 13.86 -19.62
CA ASN A 237 15.24 12.80 -19.81
C ASN A 237 15.11 11.98 -18.50
N SER A 238 14.25 12.39 -17.58
CA SER A 238 13.84 11.50 -16.49
C SER A 238 12.73 10.61 -17.03
N GLN A 239 13.04 9.33 -17.18
CA GLN A 239 12.05 8.28 -17.47
C GLN A 239 10.79 8.52 -16.62
N LEU A 240 9.62 8.48 -17.27
CA LEU A 240 8.31 8.35 -16.63
C LEU A 240 8.44 7.42 -15.42
N SER A 241 8.15 7.92 -14.22
CA SER A 241 8.23 7.14 -12.99
C SER A 241 7.47 5.82 -13.17
N LYS A 242 8.20 4.72 -12.94
CA LYS A 242 7.71 3.34 -13.09
C LYS A 242 7.08 2.80 -11.80
N ILE A 243 6.74 3.64 -10.83
CA ILE A 243 6.28 3.20 -9.50
C ILE A 243 5.10 4.09 -9.09
N PRO A 244 4.06 3.57 -8.43
CA PRO A 244 3.07 4.41 -7.76
C PRO A 244 3.77 5.35 -6.78
N HIS A 245 3.52 6.65 -6.93
CA HIS A 245 4.21 7.66 -6.13
C HIS A 245 3.32 8.89 -5.97
N PHE A 246 3.63 9.68 -4.95
CA PHE A 246 2.97 10.95 -4.72
C PHE A 246 3.62 12.02 -5.57
N ARG A 247 2.84 12.68 -6.42
CA ARG A 247 3.28 13.92 -7.05
C ARG A 247 2.95 15.07 -6.12
N LYS A 248 3.95 15.86 -5.77
CA LYS A 248 3.78 17.05 -4.93
C LYS A 248 2.92 18.11 -5.60
N GLY A 249 2.23 18.87 -4.76
CA GLY A 249 1.51 20.04 -5.21
C GLY A 249 2.47 21.08 -5.79
N HIS A 250 2.06 21.76 -6.86
CA HIS A 250 2.86 22.78 -7.54
C HIS A 250 1.97 23.79 -8.24
N PHE A 251 2.47 25.01 -8.40
CA PHE A 251 1.79 26.03 -9.21
C PHE A 251 2.00 25.74 -10.71
N ARG A 252 0.93 25.86 -11.50
CA ARG A 252 0.97 25.71 -12.95
C ARG A 252 0.05 26.73 -13.61
N ILE A 253 0.50 27.32 -14.72
CA ILE A 253 -0.36 28.14 -15.59
C ILE A 253 -1.20 27.21 -16.47
N PHE A 254 -2.51 27.41 -16.45
CA PHE A 254 -3.46 26.61 -17.19
C PHE A 254 -3.54 27.07 -18.65
N HIS A 255 -3.08 26.25 -19.58
CA HIS A 255 -3.02 26.57 -21.01
C HIS A 255 -4.03 25.78 -21.85
N SER A 256 -5.02 25.15 -21.21
CA SER A 256 -5.96 24.27 -21.90
C SER A 256 -7.08 25.07 -22.57
N ASP A 257 -7.26 24.85 -23.86
CA ASP A 257 -8.40 25.38 -24.62
C ASP A 257 -9.74 24.75 -24.20
N TYR A 258 -9.70 23.62 -23.47
CA TYR A 258 -10.89 22.94 -22.95
C TYR A 258 -11.51 23.68 -21.75
N PHE A 259 -10.72 24.43 -20.98
CA PHE A 259 -11.22 25.25 -19.87
C PHE A 259 -10.95 26.73 -20.16
N ALA A 260 -11.64 27.27 -21.17
CA ALA A 260 -11.46 28.65 -21.64
C ALA A 260 -11.50 29.70 -20.52
N ASN A 261 -12.34 29.52 -19.49
CA ASN A 261 -12.46 30.45 -18.36
C ASN A 261 -11.31 30.41 -17.35
N LYS A 262 -10.41 29.41 -17.45
CA LYS A 262 -9.23 29.27 -16.59
C LYS A 262 -7.92 29.45 -17.38
N GLN A 263 -8.01 29.70 -18.69
CA GLN A 263 -6.85 29.87 -19.56
C GLN A 263 -6.03 31.11 -19.16
N GLY A 264 -4.72 30.93 -18.99
CA GLY A 264 -3.80 31.98 -18.55
C GLY A 264 -3.74 32.20 -17.03
N GLN A 265 -4.57 31.51 -16.23
CA GLN A 265 -4.53 31.61 -14.77
C GLN A 265 -3.47 30.68 -14.17
N VAL A 266 -2.80 31.15 -13.11
CA VAL A 266 -1.95 30.32 -12.26
C VAL A 266 -2.84 29.59 -11.26
N ILE A 267 -2.82 28.26 -11.30
CA ILE A 267 -3.51 27.40 -10.34
C ILE A 267 -2.50 26.64 -9.49
N PHE A 268 -2.86 26.30 -8.26
CA PHE A 268 -2.15 25.28 -7.49
C PHE A 268 -2.72 23.91 -7.83
N VAL A 269 -1.89 23.06 -8.43
CA VAL A 269 -2.22 21.65 -8.64
C VAL A 269 -1.84 20.94 -7.36
N HIS A 270 -2.83 20.37 -6.66
CA HIS A 270 -2.61 19.68 -5.39
C HIS A 270 -1.82 18.37 -5.52
N GLU A 271 -1.34 17.89 -4.38
CA GLU A 271 -0.78 16.57 -4.23
C GLU A 271 -1.72 15.50 -4.79
N THR A 272 -1.16 14.53 -5.51
CA THR A 272 -1.96 13.45 -6.08
C THR A 272 -1.17 12.15 -6.14
N MET A 273 -1.88 11.03 -6.07
CA MET A 273 -1.31 9.72 -6.32
C MET A 273 -1.21 9.48 -7.83
N VAL A 274 0.00 9.22 -8.32
CA VAL A 274 0.25 8.90 -9.74
C VAL A 274 0.34 7.38 -9.88
N LYS A 275 -0.41 6.82 -10.85
CA LYS A 275 -0.49 5.37 -11.12
C LYS A 275 -0.93 4.57 -9.89
N GLY A 276 -1.99 4.98 -9.19
CA GLY A 276 -2.57 4.24 -8.08
C GLY A 276 -3.87 4.84 -7.60
N LYS A 277 -4.64 4.07 -6.83
CA LYS A 277 -5.84 4.55 -6.12
C LYS A 277 -5.48 4.87 -4.68
N ALA A 278 -6.03 5.95 -4.14
CA ALA A 278 -5.70 6.42 -2.80
C ALA A 278 -6.96 6.78 -2.01
N LYS A 279 -6.99 6.45 -0.72
CA LYS A 279 -8.00 6.88 0.25
C LYS A 279 -7.31 7.39 1.51
N THR A 280 -7.78 8.49 2.05
CA THR A 280 -7.35 9.04 3.34
C THR A 280 -8.41 8.75 4.40
N VAL A 281 -7.98 8.28 5.57
CA VAL A 281 -8.87 7.84 6.65
C VAL A 281 -8.49 8.58 7.94
N SER A 282 -9.50 9.13 8.62
CA SER A 282 -9.37 9.91 9.85
C SER A 282 -10.22 9.30 10.96
N THR A 283 -9.95 9.71 12.21
CA THR A 283 -10.81 9.44 13.38
C THR A 283 -11.94 10.46 13.54
N SER A 284 -11.98 11.50 12.71
CA SER A 284 -12.95 12.59 12.75
C SER A 284 -13.85 12.57 11.52
N ASP A 285 -15.16 12.73 11.74
CA ASP A 285 -16.18 12.86 10.70
C ASP A 285 -16.06 14.17 9.90
N GLU A 286 -15.24 15.12 10.35
CA GLU A 286 -14.96 16.38 9.66
C GLU A 286 -13.73 16.25 8.73
N ILE A 287 -13.59 15.12 8.03
CA ILE A 287 -12.43 14.86 7.17
C ILE A 287 -12.27 15.90 6.05
N GLU A 288 -13.39 16.49 5.64
CA GLU A 288 -13.48 17.62 4.71
C GLU A 288 -12.56 18.78 5.12
N LYS A 289 -12.38 19.08 6.41
CA LYS A 289 -11.47 20.15 6.86
C LYS A 289 -9.99 19.86 6.56
N PHE A 290 -9.65 18.61 6.27
CA PHE A 290 -8.29 18.17 5.95
C PHE A 290 -8.09 17.91 4.45
N THR A 291 -9.17 17.82 3.67
CA THR A 291 -9.16 17.62 2.21
C THR A 291 -9.58 18.85 1.42
N ASP A 292 -10.41 19.72 1.99
CA ASP A 292 -10.98 20.88 1.33
C ASP A 292 -10.06 22.10 1.38
N ASN A 293 -10.03 22.76 0.23
CA ASN A 293 -9.61 24.14 0.14
C ASN A 293 -10.78 25.08 0.46
N PRO A 294 -10.50 26.26 1.02
CA PRO A 294 -11.38 27.41 0.77
C PRO A 294 -11.38 27.70 -0.74
N GLU A 295 -12.59 27.85 -1.30
CA GLU A 295 -12.82 28.28 -2.69
C GLU A 295 -12.00 29.52 -3.11
#